data_AF-A0A1B6ISE8-F1
#
_entry.id   AF-A0A1B6ISE8-F1
#
_cell.length_a   1.000
_cell.length_b   1.000
_cell.length_c   1.000
_cell.angle_alpha   90.00
_cell.angle_beta   90.00
_cell.angle_gamma   90.00
#
_symmetry.space_group_name_H-M   'P 1'
#
loop_
_entity.id
_entity.type
_entity.pdbx_description
1 polymer ?
#
loop_
_entity_poly.entity_id
_entity_poly.type
_entity_poly.pdbx_seq_one_letter_code
_entity_poly.pdbx_strand_id
1 'polypeptide(L)'
;MIRFVICQLSFSYVLLMCNCRMSGLYIDNGIDQTLVQRFMTRQEKREVENEILNLLGLQNRPRPAANSKTLGSSAPKFLLDVYKSLLDSSVSRTTRSEFNLSGRDLHAIDESDVIMTFTS
;
A
#
# COMPACT_ATOMS: atom_id res chain seq x y z
N MET A 1 33.96 -19.46 27.20
CA MET A 1 33.78 -19.22 25.74
C MET A 1 32.32 -19.24 25.30
N ILE A 2 31.55 -20.30 25.59
CA ILE A 2 30.15 -20.45 25.09
C ILE A 2 29.22 -19.26 25.41
N ARG A 3 29.26 -18.71 26.63
CA ARG A 3 28.41 -17.57 27.03
C ARG A 3 28.73 -16.27 26.26
N PHE A 4 30.00 -16.09 25.87
CA PHE A 4 30.42 -14.94 25.07
C PHE A 4 29.89 -15.05 23.64
N VAL A 5 29.98 -16.24 23.05
CA VAL A 5 29.46 -16.51 21.70
C VAL A 5 27.93 -16.33 21.65
N ILE A 6 27.21 -16.82 22.67
CA ILE A 6 25.74 -16.65 22.75
C ILE A 6 25.36 -15.16 22.85
N CYS A 7 26.09 -14.38 23.64
CA CYS A 7 25.84 -12.95 23.78
C CYS A 7 26.10 -12.17 22.47
N GLN A 8 27.15 -12.55 21.73
CA GLN A 8 27.46 -11.95 20.42
C GLN A 8 26.39 -12.28 19.38
N LEU A 9 25.91 -13.53 19.35
CA LEU A 9 24.84 -13.94 18.43
C LEU A 9 23.51 -13.27 18.77
N SER A 10 23.16 -13.14 20.06
CA SER A 10 21.93 -12.44 20.45
C SER A 10 22.00 -10.94 20.14
N PHE A 11 23.14 -10.29 20.37
CA PHE A 11 23.34 -8.88 20.02
C PHE A 11 23.26 -8.65 18.51
N SER A 12 23.90 -9.50 17.70
CA SER A 12 23.80 -9.47 16.24
C SER A 12 22.36 -9.68 15.76
N TYR A 13 21.61 -10.59 16.38
CA TYR A 13 20.21 -10.84 16.05
C TYR A 13 19.32 -9.63 16.40
N VAL A 14 19.56 -8.98 17.55
CA VAL A 14 18.86 -7.75 17.95
C VAL A 14 19.16 -6.60 16.98
N LEU A 15 20.42 -6.43 16.57
CA LEU A 15 20.81 -5.43 15.56
C LEU A 15 20.15 -5.72 14.20
N LEU A 16 20.13 -6.98 13.76
CA LEU A 16 19.47 -7.38 12.52
C LEU A 16 17.96 -7.08 12.55
N MET A 17 17.29 -7.42 13.65
CA MET A 17 15.85 -7.16 13.81
C MET A 17 15.50 -5.67 13.91
N CYS A 18 16.43 -4.82 14.37
CA CYS A 18 16.22 -3.37 14.43
C CYS A 18 16.17 -2.73 13.03
N ASN A 19 16.91 -3.28 12.06
CA ASN A 19 17.01 -2.76 10.69
C ASN A 19 15.80 -3.13 9.80
N CYS A 20 15.01 -4.15 10.16
CA CYS A 20 13.92 -4.68 9.31
C CYS A 20 12.61 -3.87 9.32
N ARG A 21 12.57 -2.65 9.88
CA ARG A 21 11.35 -1.82 9.93
C ARG A 21 11.53 -0.40 9.42
N MET A 22 12.51 -0.16 8.56
CA MET A 22 12.75 1.17 8.02
C MET A 22 11.74 1.48 6.90
N SER A 23 10.80 2.37 7.20
CA SER A 23 9.94 3.04 6.20
C SER A 23 10.66 4.33 5.77
N GLY A 24 10.55 4.70 4.50
CA GLY A 24 11.23 5.88 3.96
C GLY A 24 10.40 6.59 2.91
N LEU A 25 10.91 7.74 2.48
CA LEU A 25 10.43 8.43 1.30
C LEU A 25 11.08 7.81 0.07
N TYR A 26 10.25 7.42 -0.89
CA TYR A 26 10.68 6.80 -2.14
C TYR A 26 10.39 7.77 -3.29
N ILE A 27 11.38 7.95 -4.17
CA ILE A 27 11.25 8.77 -5.38
C ILE A 27 11.34 7.85 -6.59
N ASP A 28 10.53 8.13 -7.61
CA ASP A 28 10.64 7.50 -8.92
C ASP A 28 11.80 8.13 -9.73
N ASN A 29 12.71 7.30 -10.22
CA ASN A 29 13.83 7.74 -11.04
C ASN A 29 13.51 7.85 -12.54
N GLY A 30 12.25 7.63 -12.94
CA GLY A 30 11.79 7.76 -14.33
C GLY A 30 12.10 6.54 -15.21
N ILE A 31 12.59 5.44 -14.63
CA ILE A 31 12.75 4.15 -15.30
C ILE A 31 11.93 3.04 -14.60
N ASP A 32 10.74 3.40 -14.11
CA ASP A 32 9.83 2.53 -13.35
C ASP A 32 10.50 1.89 -12.11
N GLN A 33 11.43 2.60 -11.47
CA GLN A 33 12.12 2.17 -10.27
C GLN A 33 12.03 3.21 -9.17
N THR A 34 11.73 2.74 -7.96
CA THR A 34 11.68 3.60 -6.77
C THR A 34 12.98 3.53 -5.98
N LEU A 35 13.59 4.69 -5.70
CA LEU A 35 14.78 4.83 -4.88
C LEU A 35 14.43 5.40 -3.51
N VAL A 36 15.06 4.87 -2.45
CA VAL A 36 14.94 5.46 -1.11
C VAL A 36 15.67 6.79 -1.08
N GLN A 37 14.95 7.89 -0.96
CA GLN A 37 15.54 9.20 -0.76
C GLN A 37 16.03 9.37 0.69
N ARG A 38 15.18 9.02 1.66
CA ARG A 38 15.48 9.16 3.09
C ARG A 38 14.64 8.21 3.94
N PHE A 39 15.22 7.69 5.02
CA PHE A 39 14.47 6.97 6.04
C PHE A 39 13.71 7.92 6.97
N MET A 40 12.48 7.52 7.35
CA MET A 40 11.65 8.29 8.28
C MET A 40 11.85 7.80 9.71
N THR A 41 11.84 8.73 10.66
CA THR A 41 11.79 8.41 12.08
C THR A 41 10.42 7.84 12.46
N ARG A 42 10.33 7.19 13.63
CA ARG A 42 9.04 6.70 14.14
C ARG A 42 8.02 7.80 14.37
N GLN A 43 8.47 9.01 14.71
CA GLN A 43 7.60 10.16 14.93
C GLN A 43 7.04 10.67 13.61
N GLU A 44 7.90 10.95 12.62
CA GLU A 44 7.50 11.38 11.27
C GLU A 44 6.51 10.39 10.65
N LYS A 45 6.75 9.09 10.84
CA LYS A 45 5.83 8.05 10.36
C LYS A 45 4.42 8.19 10.96
N ARG A 46 4.32 8.46 12.27
CA ARG A 46 3.02 8.62 12.95
C ARG A 46 2.31 9.91 12.53
N GLU A 47 3.06 10.98 12.34
CA GLU A 47 2.53 12.26 11.88
C GLU A 47 1.93 12.13 10.46
N VAL A 48 2.69 11.54 9.54
CA VAL A 48 2.22 11.28 8.16
C VAL A 48 1.04 10.31 8.13
N GLU A 49 1.06 9.26 8.95
CA GLU A 49 -0.07 8.33 9.06
C GLU A 49 -1.35 9.06 9.51
N ASN A 50 -1.27 9.91 10.54
CA ASN A 50 -2.42 10.68 11.01
C ASN A 50 -2.92 11.69 9.98
N GLU A 51 -2.02 12.35 9.25
CA GLU A 51 -2.38 13.28 8.18
C GLU A 51 -3.12 12.57 7.05
N ILE A 52 -2.61 11.41 6.60
CA ILE A 52 -3.27 10.59 5.58
C ILE A 52 -4.66 10.17 6.05
N LEU A 53 -4.78 9.69 7.29
CA LEU A 53 -6.07 9.27 7.85
C LEU A 53 -7.06 10.43 7.92
N ASN A 54 -6.61 11.61 8.37
CA ASN A 54 -7.43 12.81 8.43
C ASN A 54 -7.89 13.27 7.04
N LEU A 55 -6.99 13.26 6.04
CA LEU A 55 -7.32 13.59 4.66
C LEU A 55 -8.40 12.65 4.08
N LEU A 56 -8.34 11.37 4.45
CA LEU A 56 -9.30 10.36 4.02
C LEU A 56 -10.56 10.30 4.89
N GLY A 57 -10.65 11.10 5.97
CA GLY A 57 -11.77 11.04 6.93
C GLY A 57 -11.84 9.73 7.73
N LEU A 58 -10.72 9.02 7.86
CA LEU A 58 -10.63 7.75 8.58
C LEU A 58 -10.21 7.99 10.03
N GLN A 59 -10.94 7.40 10.97
CA GLN A 59 -10.60 7.51 12.40
C GLN A 59 -9.41 6.62 12.78
N ASN A 60 -9.27 5.46 12.13
CA ASN A 60 -8.24 4.47 12.42
C ASN A 60 -7.78 3.79 11.13
N ARG A 61 -6.54 3.28 11.14
CA ARG A 61 -5.99 2.50 10.03
C ARG A 61 -6.83 1.25 9.76
N PRO A 62 -7.32 1.03 8.53
CA PRO A 62 -8.01 -0.20 8.17
C PRO A 62 -7.12 -1.41 8.38
N ARG A 63 -7.63 -2.43 9.09
CA ARG A 63 -6.90 -3.69 9.29
C ARG A 63 -6.93 -4.47 7.97
N PRO A 64 -5.77 -4.93 7.44
CA PRO A 64 -5.78 -5.84 6.29
C PRO A 64 -6.61 -7.08 6.65
N ALA A 65 -7.58 -7.44 5.80
CA ALA A 65 -8.38 -8.63 6.03
C ALA A 65 -7.46 -9.86 6.03
N ALA A 66 -7.19 -10.41 7.21
CA ALA A 66 -6.25 -11.52 7.42
C ALA A 66 -6.61 -12.80 6.63
N ASN A 67 -7.83 -12.87 6.08
CA ASN A 67 -8.38 -14.03 5.39
C ASN A 67 -8.54 -13.83 3.87
N SER A 68 -8.06 -12.75 3.28
CA SER A 68 -8.08 -12.60 1.82
C SER A 68 -6.95 -13.41 1.18
N LYS A 69 -7.13 -14.74 1.11
CA LYS A 69 -6.26 -15.63 0.31
C LYS A 69 -6.32 -15.29 -1.19
N THR A 70 -7.24 -14.43 -1.62
CA THR A 70 -7.46 -14.01 -3.00
C THR A 70 -6.75 -12.70 -3.38
N LEU A 71 -6.35 -11.84 -2.42
CA LEU A 71 -5.60 -10.59 -2.67
C LEU A 71 -4.08 -10.76 -2.48
N GLY A 72 -3.55 -11.98 -2.67
CA GLY A 72 -2.13 -12.26 -2.51
C GLY A 72 -1.20 -11.56 -3.51
N SER A 73 -1.71 -10.97 -4.59
CA SER A 73 -0.87 -10.24 -5.54
C SER A 73 -1.70 -9.33 -6.42
N SER A 74 -1.31 -8.05 -6.49
CA SER A 74 -1.84 -6.99 -7.36
C SER A 74 -3.29 -6.55 -7.13
N ALA A 75 -3.49 -5.23 -7.10
CA ALA A 75 -4.81 -4.68 -7.35
C ALA A 75 -5.30 -5.19 -8.72
N PRO A 76 -6.61 -5.47 -8.87
CA PRO A 76 -7.20 -5.78 -10.18
C PRO A 76 -6.70 -4.81 -11.25
N LYS A 77 -6.32 -5.34 -12.43
CA LYS A 77 -5.71 -4.56 -13.52
C LYS A 77 -6.53 -3.31 -13.87
N PHE A 78 -7.86 -3.44 -13.85
CA PHE A 78 -8.79 -2.32 -14.02
C PHE A 78 -8.52 -1.16 -13.04
N LEU A 79 -8.37 -1.42 -11.74
CA LEU A 79 -8.11 -0.38 -10.74
C LEU A 79 -6.75 0.30 -10.95
N LEU A 80 -5.75 -0.46 -11.41
CA LEU A 80 -4.45 0.10 -11.78
C LEU A 80 -4.55 0.97 -13.03
N ASP A 81 -5.32 0.56 -14.04
CA ASP A 81 -5.51 1.30 -15.28
C ASP A 81 -6.28 2.61 -15.03
N VAL A 82 -7.32 2.57 -14.18
CA VAL A 82 -8.04 3.79 -13.74
C VAL A 82 -7.10 4.74 -13.01
N TYR A 83 -6.29 4.24 -12.06
CA TYR A 83 -5.32 5.07 -11.34
C TYR A 83 -4.32 5.75 -12.28
N LYS A 84 -3.78 5.01 -13.25
CA LYS A 84 -2.85 5.55 -14.27
C LYS A 84 -3.51 6.62 -15.13
N SER A 85 -4.75 6.39 -15.58
CA SER A 85 -5.48 7.39 -16.36
C SER A 85 -5.66 8.71 -15.60
N LEU A 86 -5.86 8.65 -14.28
CA LEU A 86 -6.00 9.82 -13.42
C LEU A 86 -4.68 10.57 -13.19
N LEU A 87 -3.54 9.86 -13.25
CA LEU A 87 -2.22 10.48 -13.17
C LEU A 87 -1.86 11.20 -14.47
N ASP A 88 -2.15 10.58 -15.61
CA ASP A 88 -1.85 11.12 -16.94
C ASP A 88 -2.78 12.29 -17.31
N SER A 89 -4.03 12.25 -16.85
CA SER A 89 -4.94 13.39 -16.93
C SER A 89 -4.55 14.40 -15.85
N SER A 90 -3.90 15.50 -16.21
CA SER A 90 -3.62 16.61 -15.29
C SER A 90 -4.93 17.14 -14.67
N VAL A 91 -5.28 16.58 -13.52
CA VAL A 91 -6.42 16.84 -12.63
C VAL A 91 -7.32 18.03 -13.05
N SER A 92 -8.23 17.79 -13.99
CA SER A 92 -9.55 18.42 -13.93
C SER A 92 -10.35 17.60 -12.93
N ARG A 93 -10.46 18.09 -11.69
CA ARG A 93 -11.42 17.63 -10.67
C ARG A 93 -12.84 17.91 -11.17
N THR A 94 -13.27 17.26 -12.25
CA THR A 94 -14.66 17.26 -12.65
C THR A 94 -15.34 16.14 -11.89
N THR A 95 -16.15 16.58 -10.94
CA THR A 95 -17.25 15.85 -10.31
C THR A 95 -17.88 14.86 -11.29
N ARG A 96 -17.79 13.57 -10.97
CA ARG A 96 -18.77 12.53 -11.30
C ARG A 96 -19.12 12.38 -12.80
N SER A 97 -18.68 11.26 -13.37
CA SER A 97 -19.32 10.49 -14.46
C SER A 97 -18.82 10.58 -15.91
N GLU A 98 -17.51 10.67 -16.17
CA GLU A 98 -17.00 10.35 -17.52
C GLU A 98 -15.79 9.41 -17.47
N PHE A 99 -15.89 8.30 -16.74
CA PHE A 99 -15.03 7.17 -17.02
C PHE A 99 -15.59 6.48 -18.27
N ASN A 100 -14.81 6.46 -19.35
CA ASN A 100 -15.17 5.82 -20.62
C ASN A 100 -15.06 4.30 -20.46
N LEU A 101 -15.94 3.72 -19.63
CA LEU A 101 -15.94 2.30 -19.29
C LEU A 101 -16.32 1.50 -20.52
N SER A 102 -15.41 0.64 -21.00
CA SER A 102 -15.73 -0.27 -22.10
C SER A 102 -16.62 -1.42 -21.59
N GLY A 103 -17.38 -2.06 -22.48
CA GLY A 103 -18.32 -3.12 -22.07
C GLY A 103 -17.66 -4.29 -21.30
N ARG A 104 -16.38 -4.55 -21.57
CA ARG A 104 -15.55 -5.50 -20.80
C ARG A 104 -15.25 -5.05 -19.37
N ASP A 105 -15.09 -3.75 -19.13
CA ASP A 105 -14.83 -3.19 -17.80
C ASP A 105 -16.10 -3.27 -16.95
N LEU A 106 -17.25 -2.98 -17.58
CA LEU A 106 -18.56 -3.14 -16.96
C LEU A 106 -18.81 -4.61 -16.56
N HIS A 107 -18.46 -5.55 -17.44
CA HIS A 107 -18.56 -6.98 -17.16
C HIS A 107 -17.61 -7.43 -16.04
N ALA A 108 -16.38 -6.93 -16.01
CA ALA A 108 -15.43 -7.23 -14.94
C ALA A 108 -15.88 -6.69 -13.56
N ILE A 109 -16.59 -5.56 -13.55
CA ILE A 109 -17.20 -5.00 -12.33
C ILE A 109 -18.37 -5.88 -11.86
N ASP A 110 -19.27 -6.24 -12.77
CA ASP A 110 -20.42 -7.10 -12.49
C ASP A 110 -20.00 -8.48 -11.93
N GLU A 111 -18.97 -9.10 -12.53
CA GLU A 111 -18.38 -10.36 -12.03
C GLU A 111 -17.71 -10.20 -10.66
N SER A 112 -17.30 -8.98 -10.27
CA SER A 112 -16.70 -8.72 -8.96
C SER A 112 -17.75 -8.51 -7.85
N ASP A 113 -18.95 -8.05 -8.18
CA ASP A 113 -20.07 -7.88 -7.24
C ASP A 113 -20.67 -9.22 -6.78
N VAL A 114 -20.35 -10.33 -7.47
CA VAL A 114 -20.71 -11.71 -7.07
C VAL A 114 -19.96 -12.19 -5.81
N ILE A 115 -18.86 -11.52 -5.41
CA ILE A 115 -18.09 -11.88 -4.21
C ILE A 115 -18.41 -10.95 -3.03
N MET A 116 -19.69 -10.84 -2.63
CA MET A 116 -20.03 -10.21 -1.34
C MET A 116 -21.27 -10.76 -0.62
N THR A 117 -21.67 -12.02 -0.85
CA THR A 117 -22.70 -12.63 0.02
C THR A 117 -22.56 -14.14 0.19
N PHE A 118 -21.48 -14.61 0.84
CA PHE A 118 -21.49 -15.92 1.51
C PHE A 118 -20.66 -15.91 2.79
N THR A 119 -21.02 -15.04 3.73
CA THR A 119 -20.77 -15.26 5.16
C THR A 119 -21.98 -14.74 5.95
N SER A 120 -22.96 -15.63 6.16
CA SER A 120 -23.82 -15.58 7.35
C SER A 120 -23.07 -16.12 8.55
#